data_AF-A0A9N8HJ03-F1
#
_entry.id   AF-A0A9N8HJ03-F1
#
_cell.length_a   1.000
_cell.length_b   1.000
_cell.length_c   1.000
_cell.angle_alpha   90.00
_cell.angle_beta   90.00
_cell.angle_gamma   90.00
#
_symmetry.space_group_name_H-M   'P 1'
#
loop_
_entity.id
_entity.type
_entity.pdbx_description
1 polymer ?
#
loop_
_entity_poly.entity_id
_entity_poly.type
_entity_poly.pdbx_seq_one_letter_code
_entity_poly.pdbx_strand_id
1 'polypeptide(L)'
;MTTKKQVQLFLMPTPGAKPEFLATVESASASSALDSSLPSTIVLENYTRDGWAWKPNPSVWMSLSVKSVDGRNKLPGFLKYLKDRKKSAYGRFGDNKGAMWVISYIQKTGESMECRFAWDLTTIPGIPMKQPVAAPPPKPAAPAAPAKASIRKGKAGLLGKLVSSQKRTNAHVIVANKKPQQPATQQNNADEGENSGPKKTAQQVMAEFRQEMEQKFLDFDIASDSVLRVEIKLSEYQKDLATTDDMQKVTMSILRYMVEEAAEEVNEEWIAHKEPSEFTDEITIAVYKEGEAPPEVVEELNRGELPDEIKGKAQAMQANQQKAEEQKAHKAQMEMQKKALQAKANNNVKELNQNKRDRRTVEELQRGDPNPSKRSRTE
;
A
#
# COMPACT_ATOMS: atom_id res chain seq x y z
N MET A 1 -10.15 0.74 40.92
CA MET A 1 -9.19 1.34 39.98
C MET A 1 -9.84 1.34 38.61
N THR A 2 -10.25 2.50 38.09
CA THR A 2 -10.88 2.59 36.77
C THR A 2 -9.78 2.50 35.72
N THR A 3 -9.71 1.39 34.99
CA THR A 3 -8.75 1.21 33.91
C THR A 3 -9.03 2.23 32.81
N LYS A 4 -8.09 3.16 32.59
CA LYS A 4 -8.19 4.10 31.48
C LYS A 4 -8.19 3.33 30.17
N LYS A 5 -9.10 3.69 29.27
CA LYS A 5 -9.14 3.11 27.94
C LYS A 5 -7.86 3.47 27.19
N GLN A 6 -7.29 2.46 26.52
CA GLN A 6 -6.09 2.60 25.69
C GLN A 6 -6.45 2.34 24.24
N VAL A 7 -5.80 3.06 23.33
CA VAL A 7 -5.95 2.89 21.88
C VAL A 7 -4.59 2.58 21.29
N GLN A 8 -4.52 1.55 20.46
CA GLN A 8 -3.31 1.20 19.73
C GLN A 8 -3.32 1.88 18.37
N LEU A 9 -2.27 2.63 18.08
CA LEU A 9 -2.05 3.29 16.82
C LEU A 9 -1.10 2.46 15.96
N PHE A 10 -1.52 2.21 14.72
CA PHE A 10 -0.72 1.57 13.70
C PHE A 10 -0.53 2.52 12.52
N LEU A 11 0.59 2.41 11.83
CA LEU A 11 0.94 3.19 10.66
C LEU A 11 1.03 2.28 9.44
N MET A 12 0.38 2.66 8.33
CA MET A 12 0.70 2.05 7.04
C MET A 12 1.88 2.81 6.39
N PRO A 13 3.05 2.18 6.21
CA PRO A 13 4.19 2.84 5.56
C PRO A 13 3.94 3.06 4.06
N THR A 14 3.19 2.16 3.42
CA THR A 14 2.84 2.23 2.00
C THR A 14 1.42 1.71 1.81
N PRO A 15 0.61 2.25 0.87
CA PRO A 15 -0.70 1.72 0.57
C PRO A 15 -0.66 0.21 0.27
N GLY A 16 -1.36 -0.60 1.08
CA GLY A 16 -1.39 -2.05 0.94
C GLY A 16 -0.31 -2.82 1.72
N ALA A 17 0.65 -2.12 2.33
CA ALA A 17 1.61 -2.74 3.25
C ALA A 17 0.95 -3.15 4.57
N LYS A 18 1.59 -4.09 5.28
CA LYS A 18 1.14 -4.51 6.61
C LYS A 18 1.26 -3.32 7.59
N PRO A 19 0.21 -3.00 8.37
CA PRO A 19 0.30 -1.94 9.36
C PRO A 19 1.37 -2.23 10.41
N GLU A 20 2.20 -1.23 10.70
CA GLU A 20 3.25 -1.28 11.71
C GLU A 20 2.80 -0.62 13.00
N PHE A 21 3.19 -1.19 14.14
CA PHE A 21 2.84 -0.61 15.43
C PHE A 21 3.59 0.71 15.67
N LEU A 22 2.82 1.77 15.91
CA LEU A 22 3.33 3.10 16.23
C LEU A 22 3.42 3.32 17.74
N ALA A 23 2.29 3.31 18.44
CA ALA A 23 2.23 3.59 19.87
C ALA A 23 0.91 3.10 20.50
N THR A 24 0.93 2.83 21.82
CA THR A 24 -0.28 2.73 22.62
C THR A 24 -0.50 4.05 23.33
N VAL A 25 -1.67 4.65 23.12
CA VAL A 25 -2.01 5.97 23.66
C VAL A 25 -3.15 5.91 24.67
N GLU A 26 -3.05 6.75 25.71
CA GLU A 26 -4.13 7.00 26.67
C GLU A 26 -4.40 8.50 26.77
N SER A 27 -5.57 8.89 27.28
CA SER A 27 -5.87 10.31 27.49
C SER A 27 -4.90 10.94 28.49
N ALA A 28 -4.32 12.07 28.09
CA ALA A 28 -3.41 12.85 28.92
C ALA A 28 -4.15 13.52 30.10
N SER A 29 -5.43 13.87 29.92
CA SER A 29 -6.23 14.52 30.96
C SER A 29 -7.14 13.52 31.68
N ALA A 30 -7.19 13.63 33.02
CA ALA A 30 -8.15 12.89 33.83
C ALA A 30 -9.61 13.33 33.60
N SER A 31 -9.82 14.57 33.14
CA SER A 31 -11.16 15.11 32.83
C SER A 31 -11.66 14.77 31.43
N SER A 32 -10.78 14.29 30.55
CA SER A 32 -11.09 14.03 29.14
C SER A 32 -10.91 12.54 28.83
N ALA A 33 -11.68 11.68 29.49
CA ALA A 33 -11.59 10.25 29.24
C ALA A 33 -11.75 9.95 27.74
N LEU A 34 -10.93 9.03 27.21
CA LEU A 34 -11.12 8.50 25.86
C LEU A 34 -12.53 7.95 25.74
N ASP A 35 -13.25 8.36 24.70
CA ASP A 35 -14.61 7.91 24.45
C ASP A 35 -14.65 6.37 24.42
N SER A 36 -15.52 5.80 25.26
CA SER A 36 -15.73 4.36 25.39
C SER A 36 -16.17 3.68 24.09
N SER A 37 -16.67 4.44 23.11
CA SER A 37 -17.05 3.97 21.78
C SER A 37 -15.88 3.86 20.78
N LEU A 38 -14.73 4.50 21.04
CA LEU A 38 -13.56 4.40 20.15
C LEU A 38 -13.09 2.94 19.96
N PRO A 39 -12.58 2.55 18.79
CA PRO A 39 -11.99 1.23 18.64
C PRO A 39 -10.72 1.09 19.49
N SER A 40 -10.39 -0.15 19.87
CA SER A 40 -9.13 -0.44 20.58
C SER A 40 -7.90 -0.26 19.67
N THR A 41 -8.11 -0.25 18.36
CA THR A 41 -7.07 -0.18 17.34
C THR A 41 -7.47 0.81 16.25
N ILE A 42 -6.56 1.71 15.90
CA ILE A 42 -6.71 2.67 14.81
C ILE A 42 -5.50 2.53 13.89
N VAL A 43 -5.77 2.38 12.59
CA VAL A 43 -4.75 2.33 11.54
C VAL A 43 -4.73 3.68 10.82
N LEU A 44 -3.60 4.37 10.89
CA LEU A 44 -3.32 5.57 10.11
C LEU A 44 -3.06 5.13 8.67
N GLU A 45 -4.02 5.42 7.79
CA GLU A 45 -4.03 4.92 6.42
C GLU A 45 -3.17 5.77 5.48
N ASN A 46 -3.08 7.08 5.73
CA ASN A 46 -2.39 8.01 4.82
C ASN A 46 -2.04 9.34 5.51
N TYR A 47 -1.35 10.19 4.76
CA TYR A 47 -1.02 11.56 5.11
C TYR A 47 -1.76 12.55 4.20
N THR A 48 -1.98 13.78 4.69
CA THR A 48 -2.58 14.85 3.90
C THR A 48 -2.03 16.22 4.32
N ARG A 49 -2.07 17.18 3.39
CA ARG A 49 -1.81 18.62 3.65
C ARG A 49 -3.10 19.45 3.67
N ASP A 50 -4.25 18.80 3.48
CA ASP A 50 -5.53 19.49 3.33
C ASP A 50 -5.91 20.28 4.58
N GLY A 51 -6.56 21.43 4.35
CA GLY A 51 -7.00 22.35 5.40
C GLY A 51 -7.83 21.68 6.50
N TRP A 52 -8.68 20.72 6.14
CA TRP A 52 -9.57 20.03 7.09
C TRP A 52 -8.82 19.25 8.17
N ALA A 53 -7.58 18.80 7.91
CA ALA A 53 -6.82 17.98 8.84
C ALA A 53 -6.09 18.81 9.92
N TRP A 54 -5.57 19.99 9.55
CA TRP A 54 -4.79 20.83 10.47
C TRP A 54 -5.54 22.05 11.01
N LYS A 55 -6.53 22.56 10.26
CA LYS A 55 -7.51 23.60 10.67
C LYS A 55 -8.96 23.06 10.65
N PRO A 56 -9.28 22.01 11.42
CA PRO A 56 -10.63 21.50 11.49
C PRO A 56 -11.59 22.50 12.14
N ASN A 57 -12.85 22.49 11.69
CA ASN A 57 -13.92 23.22 12.34
C ASN A 57 -14.19 22.61 13.74
N PRO A 58 -14.04 23.37 14.84
CA PRO A 58 -14.20 22.85 16.19
C PRO A 58 -15.62 22.36 16.52
N SER A 59 -16.64 22.73 15.75
CA SER A 59 -18.01 22.22 15.96
C SER A 59 -18.19 20.78 15.50
N VAL A 60 -17.33 20.28 14.60
CA VAL A 60 -17.43 18.92 14.03
C VAL A 60 -16.40 17.98 14.63
N TRP A 61 -15.24 18.52 15.01
CA TRP A 61 -14.11 17.73 15.46
C TRP A 61 -13.98 17.72 16.98
N MET A 62 -13.97 16.52 17.56
CA MET A 62 -13.65 16.33 18.96
C MET A 62 -12.13 16.33 19.13
N SER A 63 -11.61 17.27 19.90
CA SER A 63 -10.18 17.36 20.20
C SER A 63 -9.84 16.58 21.45
N LEU A 64 -8.73 15.85 21.41
CA LEU A 64 -8.24 15.02 22.50
C LEU A 64 -6.72 15.18 22.64
N SER A 65 -6.25 15.31 23.87
CA SER A 65 -4.82 15.22 24.17
C SER A 65 -4.51 13.82 24.68
N VAL A 66 -3.59 13.12 24.03
CA VAL A 66 -3.17 11.76 24.40
C VAL A 66 -1.67 11.70 24.67
N LYS A 67 -1.25 10.72 25.45
CA LYS A 67 0.16 10.45 25.74
C LYS A 67 0.47 8.97 25.48
N SER A 68 1.72 8.69 25.10
CA SER A 68 2.18 7.31 24.91
C SER A 68 2.35 6.62 26.26
N VAL A 69 1.94 5.35 26.36
CA VAL A 69 2.11 4.51 27.56
C VAL A 69 2.92 3.25 27.30
N ASP A 70 3.38 3.04 26.07
CA ASP A 70 4.09 1.85 25.65
C ASP A 70 5.60 1.84 26.01
N GLY A 71 6.15 2.98 26.45
CA GLY A 71 7.56 3.15 26.80
C GLY A 71 8.54 3.09 25.60
N ARG A 72 8.04 3.00 24.35
CA ARG A 72 8.90 2.84 23.16
C ARG A 72 9.36 4.16 22.55
N ASN A 73 8.83 5.29 23.03
CA ASN A 73 9.22 6.64 22.61
C ASN A 73 9.29 6.87 21.08
N LYS A 74 8.44 6.17 20.29
CA LYS A 74 8.33 6.40 18.85
C LYS A 74 7.57 7.69 18.51
N LEU A 75 6.67 8.11 19.40
CA LEU A 75 5.76 9.24 19.18
C LEU A 75 6.49 10.56 18.89
N PRO A 76 7.55 10.96 19.64
CA PRO A 76 8.27 12.21 19.35
C PRO A 76 8.92 12.23 17.95
N GLY A 77 9.51 11.11 17.51
CA GLY A 77 10.08 11.00 16.17
C GLY A 77 9.03 11.10 15.08
N PHE A 78 7.87 10.47 15.29
CA PHE A 78 6.73 10.57 14.38
C PHE A 78 6.15 11.99 14.31
N LEU A 79 5.97 12.67 15.46
CA LEU A 79 5.49 14.05 15.48
C LEU A 79 6.48 15.01 14.82
N LYS A 80 7.77 14.80 15.02
CA LYS A 80 8.83 15.54 14.31
C LYS A 80 8.71 15.34 12.79
N TYR A 81 8.55 14.10 12.35
CA TYR A 81 8.33 13.78 10.93
C TYR A 81 7.13 14.52 10.33
N LEU A 82 5.97 14.51 11.03
CA LEU A 82 4.78 15.26 10.58
C LEU A 82 5.07 16.76 10.48
N LYS A 83 5.74 17.33 11.49
CA LYS A 83 6.08 18.75 11.57
C LYS A 83 7.03 19.17 10.44
N ASP A 84 8.12 18.43 10.25
CA ASP A 84 9.15 18.71 9.24
C ASP A 84 8.54 18.68 7.82
N ARG A 85 7.63 17.74 7.57
CA ARG A 85 6.96 17.58 6.26
C ARG A 85 5.72 18.45 6.08
N LYS A 86 5.24 19.11 7.16
CA LYS A 86 3.96 19.83 7.24
C LYS A 86 2.77 18.98 6.77
N LYS A 87 2.75 17.70 7.17
CA LYS A 87 1.70 16.72 6.77
C LYS A 87 0.97 16.21 8.01
N SER A 88 -0.35 16.08 7.95
CA SER A 88 -1.16 15.46 9.00
C SER A 88 -1.41 14.00 8.66
N ALA A 89 -1.35 13.10 9.65
CA ALA A 89 -1.69 11.70 9.46
C ALA A 89 -3.16 11.46 9.81
N TYR A 90 -3.84 10.58 9.06
CA TYR A 90 -5.22 10.24 9.35
C TYR A 90 -5.51 8.75 9.16
N GLY A 91 -6.48 8.25 9.92
CA GLY A 91 -6.97 6.88 9.86
C GLY A 91 -8.49 6.85 9.91
N ARG A 92 -9.13 5.99 9.14
CA ARG A 92 -10.57 5.80 9.21
C ARG A 92 -10.92 4.62 10.09
N PHE A 93 -12.04 4.71 10.79
CA PHE A 93 -12.53 3.65 11.66
C PHE A 93 -14.06 3.58 11.69
N GLY A 94 -14.58 2.55 12.36
CA GLY A 94 -16.00 2.21 12.39
C GLY A 94 -16.43 1.33 11.22
N ASP A 95 -17.60 0.70 11.35
CA ASP A 95 -18.08 -0.37 10.45
C ASP A 95 -18.17 0.05 8.97
N ASN A 96 -18.41 1.35 8.72
CA ASN A 96 -18.49 1.93 7.37
C ASN A 96 -17.37 2.92 7.04
N LYS A 97 -16.29 2.96 7.85
CA LYS A 97 -15.25 4.01 7.74
C LYS A 97 -15.81 5.44 7.76
N GLY A 98 -16.98 5.61 8.38
CA GLY A 98 -17.69 6.87 8.53
C GLY A 98 -17.13 7.75 9.64
N ALA A 99 -16.12 7.27 10.39
CA ALA A 99 -15.40 8.03 11.38
C ALA A 99 -13.92 8.15 11.00
N MET A 100 -13.27 9.21 11.50
CA MET A 100 -11.87 9.49 11.21
C MET A 100 -11.12 9.97 12.44
N TRP A 101 -9.88 9.52 12.54
CA TRP A 101 -8.87 9.95 13.49
C TRP A 101 -7.81 10.75 12.75
N VAL A 102 -7.42 11.90 13.29
CA VAL A 102 -6.42 12.79 12.70
C VAL A 102 -5.38 13.19 13.72
N ILE A 103 -4.12 13.13 13.31
CA ILE A 103 -2.97 13.66 14.02
C ILE A 103 -2.38 14.78 13.17
N SER A 104 -2.60 16.01 13.61
CA SER A 104 -2.13 17.22 12.93
C SER A 104 -0.62 17.38 13.10
N TYR A 105 0.08 17.92 12.10
CA TYR A 105 1.48 18.33 12.28
C TYR A 105 1.63 19.54 13.21
N ILE A 106 0.56 20.34 13.35
CA ILE A 106 0.50 21.44 14.31
C ILE A 106 0.17 20.83 15.67
N GLN A 107 1.21 20.69 16.48
CA GLN A 107 1.17 20.18 17.85
C GLN A 107 1.55 21.31 18.80
N LYS A 108 0.79 21.50 19.89
CA LYS A 108 1.05 22.55 20.88
C LYS A 108 2.13 22.18 21.89
N THR A 109 2.34 20.89 22.13
CA THR A 109 3.17 20.39 23.23
C THR A 109 4.03 19.22 22.75
N GLY A 110 5.23 19.05 23.31
CA GLY A 110 6.14 17.94 22.97
C GLY A 110 5.86 16.64 23.72
N GLU A 111 5.23 16.71 24.90
CA GLU A 111 5.00 15.56 25.78
C GLU A 111 3.67 14.85 25.53
N SER A 112 2.68 15.56 24.98
CA SER A 112 1.38 15.03 24.63
C SER A 112 1.07 15.31 23.16
N MET A 113 0.37 14.38 22.54
CA MET A 113 -0.10 14.49 21.17
C MET A 113 -1.55 15.00 21.18
N GLU A 114 -1.77 16.14 20.53
CA GLU A 114 -3.11 16.56 20.15
C GLU A 114 -3.57 15.75 18.95
N CYS A 115 -4.67 15.05 19.15
CA CYS A 115 -5.37 14.28 18.13
C CYS A 115 -6.82 14.72 18.08
N ARG A 116 -7.47 14.43 16.98
CA ARG A 116 -8.86 14.82 16.74
C ARG A 116 -9.59 13.68 16.11
N PHE A 117 -10.88 13.56 16.40
CA PHE A 117 -11.72 12.60 15.71
C PHE A 117 -13.09 13.18 15.41
N ALA A 118 -13.72 12.64 14.38
CA ALA A 118 -15.09 12.92 13.99
C ALA A 118 -15.80 11.60 13.70
N TRP A 119 -17.03 11.48 14.19
CA TRP A 119 -17.89 10.30 13.97
C TRP A 119 -18.68 10.37 12.67
N ASP A 120 -18.83 11.58 12.12
CA ASP A 120 -19.55 11.84 10.89
C ASP A 120 -18.66 12.66 9.94
N LEU A 121 -18.31 12.05 8.81
CA LEU A 121 -17.51 12.70 7.77
C LEU A 121 -18.37 13.46 6.76
N THR A 122 -19.69 13.28 6.75
CA THR A 122 -20.59 13.96 5.81
C THR A 122 -20.68 15.46 6.06
N THR A 123 -20.43 15.87 7.30
CA THR A 123 -20.42 17.27 7.73
C THR A 123 -19.10 17.98 7.47
N ILE A 124 -18.08 17.30 6.92
CA ILE A 124 -16.75 17.88 6.72
C ILE A 124 -16.50 18.08 5.21
N PRO A 125 -16.50 19.33 4.72
CA PRO A 125 -16.29 19.60 3.31
C PRO A 125 -14.86 19.24 2.88
N GLY A 126 -14.74 18.69 1.67
CA GLY A 126 -13.43 18.42 1.04
C GLY A 126 -12.71 17.15 1.51
N ILE A 127 -13.32 16.32 2.37
CA ILE A 127 -12.76 15.00 2.66
C ILE A 127 -12.95 14.10 1.43
N PRO A 128 -11.88 13.46 0.91
CA PRO A 128 -12.02 12.50 -0.19
C PRO A 128 -12.72 11.25 0.34
N MET A 129 -14.06 11.21 0.31
CA MET A 129 -14.79 10.00 0.65
C MET A 129 -14.31 8.89 -0.29
N LYS A 130 -13.79 7.78 0.26
CA LYS A 130 -13.46 6.63 -0.60
C LYS A 130 -14.82 6.22 -1.16
N GLN A 131 -15.05 6.41 -2.45
CA GLN A 131 -16.22 5.80 -3.08
C GLN A 131 -16.13 4.31 -2.79
N PRO A 132 -17.22 3.66 -2.34
CA PRO A 132 -17.22 2.23 -2.17
C PRO A 132 -16.76 1.63 -3.50
N VAL A 133 -15.66 0.89 -3.47
CA VAL A 133 -15.16 0.17 -4.64
C VAL A 133 -16.32 -0.73 -5.06
N ALA A 134 -16.94 -0.41 -6.20
CA ALA A 134 -18.05 -1.19 -6.71
C ALA A 134 -17.62 -2.66 -6.71
N ALA A 135 -18.43 -3.52 -6.11
CA ALA A 135 -18.15 -4.95 -6.08
C ALA A 135 -17.84 -5.39 -7.53
N PRO A 136 -16.75 -6.17 -7.75
CA PRO A 136 -16.43 -6.62 -9.09
C PRO A 136 -17.68 -7.32 -9.66
N PRO A 137 -18.09 -6.98 -10.90
CA PRO A 137 -19.27 -7.57 -11.49
C PRO A 137 -19.13 -9.10 -11.44
N PRO A 138 -20.19 -9.84 -11.07
CA PRO A 138 -20.13 -11.29 -11.00
C PRO A 138 -19.65 -11.82 -12.35
N LYS A 139 -18.55 -12.59 -12.31
CA LYS A 139 -18.01 -13.27 -13.50
C LYS A 139 -19.17 -13.98 -14.22
N PRO A 140 -19.45 -13.67 -15.49
CA PRO A 140 -20.45 -14.43 -16.23
C PRO A 140 -20.03 -15.90 -16.25
N ALA A 141 -20.95 -16.78 -15.85
CA ALA A 141 -20.74 -18.21 -15.86
C ALA A 141 -20.25 -18.64 -17.25
N ALA A 142 -19.17 -19.42 -17.29
CA ALA A 142 -18.62 -19.96 -18.53
C ALA A 142 -19.72 -20.72 -19.29
N PRO A 143 -19.99 -20.40 -20.56
CA PRO A 143 -20.98 -21.14 -21.34
C PRO A 143 -20.48 -22.57 -21.56
N ALA A 144 -21.35 -23.53 -21.27
CA ALA A 144 -21.12 -24.95 -21.53
C ALA A 144 -20.79 -25.17 -23.01
N ALA A 145 -19.71 -25.91 -23.26
CA ALA A 145 -19.25 -26.25 -24.60
C ALA A 145 -20.30 -27.11 -25.35
N PRO A 146 -20.71 -26.74 -26.57
CA PRO A 146 -21.43 -27.65 -27.44
C PRO A 146 -20.46 -28.47 -28.31
N ALA A 147 -20.88 -29.70 -28.55
CA ALA A 147 -20.15 -30.75 -29.24
C ALA A 147 -19.85 -30.45 -30.72
N LYS A 148 -18.83 -31.14 -31.21
CA LYS A 148 -18.30 -31.12 -32.58
C LYS A 148 -19.37 -31.31 -33.67
N ALA A 149 -19.27 -30.51 -34.73
CA ALA A 149 -19.67 -30.90 -36.08
C ALA A 149 -18.68 -30.31 -37.10
N SER A 150 -18.16 -31.18 -37.98
CA SER A 150 -17.32 -30.82 -39.13
C SER A 150 -18.16 -30.15 -40.23
N ILE A 151 -17.58 -29.24 -41.03
CA ILE A 151 -17.78 -29.15 -42.50
C ILE A 151 -16.81 -28.10 -43.13
N ARG A 152 -15.98 -28.62 -44.04
CA ARG A 152 -15.36 -28.13 -45.31
C ARG A 152 -15.03 -26.64 -45.57
N LYS A 153 -13.74 -26.45 -45.90
CA LYS A 153 -13.10 -25.61 -46.96
C LYS A 153 -13.91 -24.48 -47.62
N GLY A 154 -13.38 -23.25 -47.49
CA GLY A 154 -13.55 -22.14 -48.43
C GLY A 154 -12.51 -21.04 -48.16
N LYS A 155 -11.59 -20.80 -49.11
CA LYS A 155 -10.58 -19.73 -49.10
C LYS A 155 -11.24 -18.34 -49.13
N ALA A 156 -10.85 -17.45 -48.22
CA ALA A 156 -10.88 -15.99 -48.40
C ALA A 156 -9.96 -15.34 -47.38
N GLY A 157 -9.11 -14.42 -47.86
CA GLY A 157 -7.84 -14.05 -47.25
C GLY A 157 -7.91 -13.01 -46.12
N LEU A 158 -6.82 -13.05 -45.34
CA LEU A 158 -6.49 -12.20 -44.20
C LEU A 158 -6.38 -10.69 -44.53
N LEU A 159 -6.42 -10.31 -45.81
CA LEU A 159 -6.30 -8.93 -46.29
C LEU A 159 -7.63 -8.18 -46.45
N GLY A 160 -8.78 -8.88 -46.36
CA GLY A 160 -10.11 -8.25 -46.46
C GLY A 160 -10.53 -7.43 -45.23
N LYS A 161 -9.82 -7.59 -44.10
CA LYS A 161 -10.14 -6.89 -42.84
C LYS A 161 -9.29 -5.64 -42.58
N LEU A 162 -8.32 -5.32 -43.45
CA LEU A 162 -7.50 -4.10 -43.32
C LEU A 162 -8.07 -2.89 -44.08
N VAL A 163 -8.84 -3.12 -45.15
CA VAL A 163 -9.35 -2.04 -46.02
C VAL A 163 -10.69 -1.47 -45.53
N SER A 164 -11.43 -2.19 -44.68
CA SER A 164 -12.69 -1.69 -44.10
C SER A 164 -12.51 -0.86 -42.81
N SER A 165 -11.37 -0.99 -42.14
CA SER A 165 -11.03 -0.21 -40.93
C SER A 165 -10.48 1.18 -41.28
N GLN A 166 -9.86 1.35 -42.45
CA GLN A 166 -9.28 2.62 -42.90
C GLN A 166 -10.32 3.63 -43.45
N LYS A 167 -11.55 3.17 -43.74
CA LYS A 167 -12.67 4.04 -44.13
C LYS A 167 -13.44 4.66 -42.95
N ARG A 168 -13.20 4.24 -41.70
CA ARG A 168 -13.83 4.85 -40.51
C ARG A 168 -12.98 5.93 -39.84
N THR A 169 -11.67 5.96 -40.08
CA THR A 169 -10.78 7.00 -39.54
C THR A 169 -10.80 8.29 -40.37
N ASN A 170 -11.08 8.24 -41.68
CA ASN A 170 -11.15 9.44 -42.52
C ASN A 170 -12.45 10.27 -42.35
N ALA A 171 -13.53 9.69 -41.81
CA ALA A 171 -14.77 10.44 -41.56
C ALA A 171 -14.69 11.33 -40.32
N HIS A 172 -13.81 11.02 -39.36
CA HIS A 172 -13.63 11.83 -38.14
C HIS A 172 -12.60 12.97 -38.32
N VAL A 173 -11.70 12.88 -39.30
CA VAL A 173 -10.69 13.93 -39.56
C VAL A 173 -11.29 15.13 -40.33
N ILE A 174 -12.36 14.93 -41.12
CA ILE A 174 -12.99 16.01 -41.90
C ILE A 174 -13.91 16.91 -41.04
N VAL A 175 -14.30 16.48 -39.84
CA VAL A 175 -15.12 17.29 -38.91
C VAL A 175 -14.27 18.17 -37.98
N ALA A 176 -12.97 17.92 -37.86
CA ALA A 176 -12.07 18.66 -36.96
C ALA A 176 -11.39 19.89 -37.59
N ASN A 177 -11.59 20.18 -38.88
CA ASN A 177 -10.92 21.29 -39.57
C ASN A 177 -11.81 22.49 -39.93
N LYS A 178 -12.96 22.66 -39.25
CA LYS A 178 -13.76 23.89 -39.36
C LYS A 178 -13.44 24.83 -38.19
N LYS A 179 -12.61 25.82 -38.50
CA LYS A 179 -12.34 27.06 -37.74
C LYS A 179 -13.63 27.65 -37.16
N PRO A 180 -13.78 27.81 -35.83
CA PRO A 180 -14.81 28.68 -35.27
C PRO A 180 -14.34 30.14 -35.36
N GLN A 181 -15.10 30.92 -36.13
CA GLN A 181 -15.11 32.37 -36.13
C GLN A 181 -15.40 32.90 -34.72
N GLN A 182 -14.61 33.88 -34.27
CA GLN A 182 -14.94 34.74 -33.14
C GLN A 182 -16.30 35.43 -33.36
N PRO A 183 -17.07 35.67 -32.29
CA PRO A 183 -17.87 36.88 -32.18
C PRO A 183 -17.39 37.78 -31.06
N ALA A 184 -17.61 39.07 -31.30
CA ALA A 184 -17.12 40.22 -30.59
C ALA A 184 -17.69 40.40 -29.16
N THR A 185 -16.82 40.96 -28.32
CA THR A 185 -17.02 42.00 -27.30
C THR A 185 -18.42 42.16 -26.66
N GLN A 186 -18.51 41.86 -25.36
CA GLN A 186 -19.30 42.65 -24.41
C GLN A 186 -18.53 42.83 -23.10
N GLN A 187 -18.12 44.07 -22.85
CA GLN A 187 -17.73 44.58 -21.54
C GLN A 187 -18.98 44.65 -20.64
N ASN A 188 -18.86 44.24 -19.38
CA ASN A 188 -19.26 45.06 -18.24
C ASN A 188 -18.69 44.54 -16.91
N ASN A 189 -18.29 45.51 -16.10
CA ASN A 189 -17.54 45.45 -14.84
C ASN A 189 -18.31 44.85 -13.65
N ALA A 190 -17.58 44.25 -12.71
CA ALA A 190 -17.49 44.59 -11.27
C ALA A 190 -16.74 43.43 -10.56
N ASP A 191 -15.51 43.64 -10.11
CA ASP A 191 -15.16 44.12 -8.76
C ASP A 191 -15.12 42.97 -7.73
N GLU A 192 -13.91 42.51 -7.41
CA GLU A 192 -13.38 42.41 -6.04
C GLU A 192 -11.99 41.79 -6.08
N GLY A 193 -11.04 42.47 -5.45
CA GLY A 193 -9.63 42.15 -5.51
C GLY A 193 -9.27 40.89 -4.73
N GLU A 194 -8.61 39.96 -5.42
CA GLU A 194 -7.64 39.06 -4.79
C GLU A 194 -6.50 38.83 -5.77
N ASN A 195 -5.29 38.87 -5.22
CA ASN A 195 -4.00 38.83 -5.88
C ASN A 195 -3.85 37.57 -6.77
N SER A 196 -4.35 37.60 -7.99
CA SER A 196 -4.26 36.50 -8.94
C SER A 196 -3.33 36.89 -10.08
N GLY A 197 -2.15 36.28 -10.09
CA GLY A 197 -1.34 36.23 -11.29
C GLY A 197 -2.13 35.65 -12.47
N PRO A 198 -1.64 35.82 -13.71
CA PRO A 198 -2.33 35.32 -14.90
C PRO A 198 -2.58 33.81 -14.75
N LYS A 199 -3.86 33.41 -14.67
CA LYS A 199 -4.25 32.00 -14.57
C LYS A 199 -3.85 31.28 -15.85
N LYS A 200 -3.06 30.22 -15.74
CA LYS A 200 -2.53 29.46 -16.89
C LYS A 200 -3.51 28.34 -17.28
N THR A 201 -3.51 27.97 -18.55
CA THR A 201 -4.22 26.78 -19.02
C THR A 201 -3.37 25.52 -18.79
N ALA A 202 -3.99 24.33 -18.75
CA ALA A 202 -3.25 23.07 -18.65
C ALA A 202 -2.19 22.92 -19.76
N GLN A 203 -2.51 23.37 -20.97
CA GLN A 203 -1.58 23.34 -22.11
C GLN A 203 -0.37 24.26 -21.89
N GLN A 204 -0.57 25.44 -21.31
CA GLN A 204 0.53 26.35 -20.99
C GLN A 204 1.45 25.78 -19.93
N VAL A 205 0.89 25.21 -18.85
CA VAL A 205 1.69 24.57 -17.78
C VAL A 205 2.50 23.39 -18.33
N MET A 206 1.88 22.55 -19.18
CA MET A 206 2.58 21.43 -19.80
C MET A 206 3.68 21.88 -20.78
N ALA A 207 3.45 22.96 -21.54
CA ALA A 207 4.44 23.50 -22.46
C ALA A 207 5.64 24.14 -21.71
N GLU A 208 5.37 24.91 -20.65
CA GLU A 208 6.41 25.47 -19.79
C GLU A 208 7.22 24.37 -19.09
N PHE A 209 6.54 23.33 -18.59
CA PHE A 209 7.22 22.18 -17.99
C PHE A 209 8.12 21.47 -18.99
N ARG A 210 7.64 21.23 -20.23
CA ARG A 210 8.46 20.62 -21.28
C ARG A 210 9.71 21.45 -21.57
N GLN A 211 9.57 22.77 -21.72
CA GLN A 211 10.71 23.67 -21.95
C GLN A 211 11.69 23.68 -20.76
N GLU A 212 11.17 23.67 -19.54
CA GLU A 212 12.00 23.59 -18.32
C GLU A 212 12.81 22.28 -18.29
N MET A 213 12.18 21.15 -18.64
CA MET A 213 12.85 19.85 -18.67
C MET A 213 13.89 19.79 -19.79
N GLU A 214 13.54 20.23 -21.00
CA GLU A 214 14.46 20.30 -22.14
C GLU A 214 15.71 21.11 -21.79
N GLN A 215 15.53 22.30 -21.21
CA GLN A 215 16.67 23.12 -20.78
C GLN A 215 17.50 22.42 -19.70
N LYS A 216 16.86 21.81 -18.69
CA LYS A 216 17.58 21.06 -17.63
C LYS A 216 18.37 19.88 -18.19
N PHE A 217 17.83 19.20 -19.21
CA PHE A 217 18.51 18.07 -19.83
C PHE A 217 19.64 18.52 -20.74
N LEU A 218 19.51 19.62 -21.47
CA LEU A 218 20.60 20.23 -22.22
C LEU A 218 21.72 20.71 -21.28
N ASP A 219 21.38 21.34 -20.16
CA ASP A 219 22.36 21.76 -19.15
C ASP A 219 23.06 20.53 -18.52
N PHE A 220 22.29 19.47 -18.27
CA PHE A 220 22.82 18.21 -17.75
C PHE A 220 23.73 17.48 -18.74
N ASP A 221 23.45 17.54 -20.05
CA ASP A 221 24.30 16.98 -21.09
C ASP A 221 25.71 17.55 -21.01
N ILE A 222 25.81 18.88 -20.88
CA ILE A 222 27.07 19.61 -20.78
C ILE A 222 27.72 19.44 -19.39
N ALA A 223 26.93 19.19 -18.34
CA ALA A 223 27.43 19.04 -16.98
C ALA A 223 28.30 17.78 -16.81
N SER A 224 29.28 17.85 -15.90
CA SER A 224 30.11 16.68 -15.52
C SER A 224 29.38 15.68 -14.61
N ASP A 225 28.15 15.99 -14.20
CA ASP A 225 27.38 15.15 -13.31
C ASP A 225 26.87 13.90 -14.06
N SER A 226 26.93 12.75 -13.40
CA SER A 226 26.48 11.47 -13.97
C SER A 226 25.00 11.16 -13.70
N VAL A 227 24.38 11.88 -12.77
CA VAL A 227 22.98 11.67 -12.36
C VAL A 227 22.24 12.99 -12.17
N LEU A 228 21.12 13.14 -12.86
CA LEU A 228 20.16 14.23 -12.65
C LEU A 228 18.95 13.70 -11.90
N ARG A 229 18.54 14.37 -10.82
CA ARG A 229 17.30 14.04 -10.09
C ARG A 229 16.26 15.11 -10.34
N VAL A 230 15.20 14.73 -11.04
CA VAL A 230 14.06 15.58 -11.33
C VAL A 230 12.96 15.29 -10.30
N GLU A 231 12.81 16.18 -9.33
CA GLU A 231 11.70 16.15 -8.36
C GLU A 231 10.48 16.86 -8.94
N ILE A 232 9.37 16.14 -9.10
CA ILE A 232 8.11 16.70 -9.60
C ILE A 232 7.07 16.63 -8.49
N LYS A 233 6.51 17.77 -8.11
CA LYS A 233 5.38 17.86 -7.18
C LYS A 233 4.13 18.32 -7.92
N LEU A 234 3.08 17.50 -7.93
CA LEU A 234 1.84 17.81 -8.65
C LEU A 234 1.23 19.15 -8.23
N SER A 235 1.30 19.45 -6.94
CA SER A 235 0.77 20.70 -6.36
C SER A 235 1.43 21.96 -6.92
N GLU A 236 2.70 21.88 -7.33
CA GLU A 236 3.42 23.04 -7.86
C GLU A 236 2.93 23.42 -9.26
N TYR A 237 2.48 22.43 -10.04
CA TYR A 237 1.97 22.61 -11.40
C TYR A 237 0.46 22.82 -11.45
N GLN A 238 -0.28 22.45 -10.40
CA GLN A 238 -1.73 22.65 -10.32
C GLN A 238 -2.15 23.97 -9.67
N LYS A 239 -1.26 24.66 -8.95
CA LYS A 239 -1.59 25.89 -8.18
C LYS A 239 -2.07 27.06 -9.03
N ASP A 240 -1.62 27.15 -10.28
CA ASP A 240 -1.86 28.30 -11.18
C ASP A 240 -2.98 28.01 -12.22
N LEU A 241 -3.63 26.84 -12.11
CA LEU A 241 -4.71 26.43 -13.02
C LEU A 241 -6.05 27.01 -12.56
N ALA A 242 -6.79 27.60 -13.51
CA ALA A 242 -8.06 28.26 -13.24
C ALA A 242 -9.22 27.30 -12.91
N THR A 243 -9.17 26.09 -13.47
CA THR A 243 -10.33 25.21 -13.63
C THR A 243 -10.00 23.80 -13.15
N THR A 244 -10.91 23.17 -12.40
CA THR A 244 -10.76 21.78 -11.95
C THR A 244 -10.59 20.81 -13.12
N ASP A 245 -11.21 21.09 -14.27
CA ASP A 245 -11.05 20.31 -15.51
C ASP A 245 -9.59 20.34 -16.03
N ASP A 246 -8.90 21.48 -15.88
CA ASP A 246 -7.51 21.61 -16.27
C ASP A 246 -6.56 20.96 -15.26
N MET A 247 -6.91 21.02 -13.97
CA MET A 247 -6.19 20.26 -12.93
C MET A 247 -6.25 18.75 -13.19
N GLN A 248 -7.37 18.24 -13.72
CA GLN A 248 -7.51 16.82 -14.07
C GLN A 248 -6.69 16.41 -15.30
N LYS A 249 -6.39 17.35 -16.21
CA LYS A 249 -5.53 17.09 -17.37
C LYS A 249 -4.07 17.04 -16.98
N VAL A 250 -3.63 17.82 -15.99
CA VAL A 250 -2.27 17.76 -15.47
C VAL A 250 -2.17 16.64 -14.44
N THR A 251 -1.74 15.46 -14.89
CA THR A 251 -1.58 14.26 -14.04
C THR A 251 -0.12 13.86 -13.91
N MET A 252 0.22 13.16 -12.81
CA MET A 252 1.58 12.65 -12.59
C MET A 252 2.07 11.72 -13.70
N SER A 253 1.18 10.95 -14.33
CA SER A 253 1.53 10.09 -15.46
C SER A 253 1.99 10.89 -16.68
N ILE A 254 1.36 12.04 -16.93
CA ILE A 254 1.70 12.89 -18.08
C ILE A 254 3.01 13.64 -17.82
N LEU A 255 3.19 14.21 -16.62
CA LEU A 255 4.44 14.87 -16.25
C LEU A 255 5.62 13.88 -16.28
N ARG A 256 5.40 12.65 -15.80
CA ARG A 256 6.40 11.58 -15.91
C ARG A 256 6.76 11.27 -17.36
N TYR A 257 5.76 11.03 -18.21
CA TYR A 257 5.97 10.75 -19.63
C TYR A 257 6.76 11.88 -20.30
N MET A 258 6.46 13.14 -19.98
CA MET A 258 7.20 14.29 -20.52
C MET A 258 8.67 14.31 -20.12
N VAL A 259 9.01 13.85 -18.92
CA VAL A 259 10.42 13.75 -18.48
C VAL A 259 11.13 12.60 -19.18
N GLU A 260 10.46 11.44 -19.34
CA GLU A 260 11.01 10.30 -20.07
C GLU A 260 11.23 10.65 -21.55
N GLU A 261 10.26 11.29 -22.21
CA GLU A 261 10.34 11.76 -23.59
C GLU A 261 11.44 12.82 -23.78
N ALA A 262 11.54 13.81 -22.88
CA ALA A 262 12.56 14.85 -22.96
C ALA A 262 13.99 14.31 -22.73
N ALA A 263 14.15 13.28 -21.88
CA ALA A 263 15.44 12.61 -21.71
C ALA A 263 15.84 11.84 -22.97
N GLU A 264 14.91 11.08 -23.57
CA GLU A 264 15.13 10.30 -24.81
C GLU A 264 15.43 11.21 -26.02
N GLU A 265 14.77 12.37 -26.13
CA GLU A 265 15.00 13.34 -27.21
C GLU A 265 16.39 13.98 -27.14
N VAL A 266 16.92 14.21 -25.94
CA VAL A 266 18.29 14.74 -25.75
C VAL A 266 19.33 13.66 -25.97
N ASN A 267 19.12 12.46 -25.42
CA ASN A 267 20.02 11.33 -25.61
C ASN A 267 19.30 9.99 -25.39
N GLU A 268 19.23 9.18 -26.45
CA GLU A 268 18.60 7.85 -26.46
C GLU A 268 19.27 6.84 -25.51
N GLU A 269 20.51 7.09 -25.08
CA GLU A 269 21.31 6.19 -24.23
C GLU A 269 21.14 6.49 -22.73
N TRP A 270 20.41 7.55 -22.37
CA TRP A 270 20.14 7.89 -20.98
C TRP A 270 19.05 7.02 -20.37
N ILE A 271 19.25 6.63 -19.11
CA ILE A 271 18.29 5.80 -18.40
C ILE A 271 17.50 6.67 -17.44
N ALA A 272 16.21 6.89 -17.76
CA ALA A 272 15.26 7.52 -16.85
C ALA A 272 14.60 6.45 -15.96
N HIS A 273 14.80 6.57 -14.64
CA HIS A 273 14.27 5.65 -13.66
C HIS A 273 13.42 6.36 -12.61
N LYS A 274 12.25 5.80 -12.34
CA LYS A 274 11.36 6.28 -11.27
C LYS A 274 11.84 5.74 -9.93
N GLU A 275 12.32 6.61 -9.05
CA GLU A 275 12.61 6.21 -7.68
C GLU A 275 11.31 5.83 -6.93
N PRO A 276 11.35 4.84 -6.02
CA PRO A 276 10.20 4.45 -5.23
C PRO A 276 9.73 5.62 -4.36
N SER A 277 8.63 6.25 -4.76
CA SER A 277 7.99 7.33 -4.02
C SER A 277 6.89 6.79 -3.11
N GLU A 278 6.88 7.25 -1.86
CA GLU A 278 5.85 6.96 -0.86
C GLU A 278 4.54 7.71 -1.11
N PHE A 279 4.53 8.67 -2.05
CA PHE A 279 3.41 9.60 -2.27
C PHE A 279 2.86 9.50 -3.70
N THR A 280 1.55 9.66 -3.84
CA THR A 280 0.87 9.65 -5.16
C THR A 280 1.03 10.96 -5.93
N ASP A 281 1.40 12.04 -5.24
CA ASP A 281 1.47 13.42 -5.73
C ASP A 281 2.90 13.98 -5.85
N GLU A 282 3.91 13.22 -5.42
CA GLU A 282 5.34 13.56 -5.51
C GLU A 282 6.06 12.38 -6.20
N ILE A 283 6.86 12.63 -7.24
CA ILE A 283 7.71 11.62 -7.89
C ILE A 283 9.11 12.20 -8.06
N THR A 284 10.12 11.35 -7.90
CA THR A 284 11.49 11.68 -8.26
C THR A 284 11.89 10.76 -9.41
N ILE A 285 12.33 11.35 -10.51
CA ILE A 285 12.86 10.63 -11.67
C ILE A 285 14.36 10.88 -11.70
N ALA A 286 15.15 9.83 -11.55
CA ALA A 286 16.59 9.87 -11.70
C ALA A 286 16.94 9.56 -13.15
N VAL A 287 17.70 10.43 -13.79
CA VAL A 287 18.21 10.26 -15.15
C VAL A 287 19.71 10.03 -15.06
N TYR A 288 20.15 8.87 -15.53
CA TYR A 288 21.55 8.43 -15.52
C TYR A 288 22.15 8.57 -16.91
N LYS A 289 23.38 9.07 -16.99
CA LYS A 289 24.17 9.03 -18.22
C LYS A 289 24.57 7.59 -18.56
N GLU A 290 24.99 7.37 -19.80
CA GLU A 290 25.41 6.06 -20.31
C GLU A 290 26.40 5.37 -19.36
N GLY A 291 26.11 4.13 -18.98
CA GLY A 291 27.00 3.30 -18.15
C GLY A 291 27.06 3.66 -16.65
N GLU A 292 26.43 4.75 -16.21
CA GLU A 292 26.47 5.24 -14.82
C GLU A 292 25.22 4.84 -14.00
N ALA A 293 24.29 4.11 -14.62
CA ALA A 293 23.11 3.59 -13.93
C ALA A 293 23.49 2.46 -12.94
N PRO A 294 23.03 2.50 -11.68
CA PRO A 294 23.25 1.43 -10.72
C PRO A 294 22.74 0.07 -11.26
N PRO A 295 23.42 -1.04 -10.93
CA PRO A 295 23.01 -2.37 -11.39
C PRO A 295 21.55 -2.71 -11.05
N GLU A 296 21.06 -2.24 -9.91
CA GLU A 296 19.67 -2.40 -9.48
C GLU A 296 18.67 -1.77 -10.47
N VAL A 297 18.99 -0.58 -10.99
CA VAL A 297 18.16 0.16 -11.96
C VAL A 297 18.18 -0.52 -13.32
N VAL A 298 19.36 -0.98 -13.76
CA VAL A 298 19.53 -1.72 -15.02
C VAL A 298 18.81 -3.07 -14.98
N GLU A 299 18.82 -3.76 -13.82
CA GLU A 299 18.04 -4.97 -13.60
C GLU A 299 16.53 -4.71 -13.64
N GLU A 300 16.05 -3.60 -13.08
CA GLU A 300 14.63 -3.24 -13.12
C GLU A 300 14.15 -2.88 -14.53
N LEU A 301 14.98 -2.17 -15.31
CA LEU A 301 14.72 -1.89 -16.73
C LEU A 301 14.60 -3.21 -17.52
N ASN A 302 15.55 -4.13 -17.29
CA ASN A 302 15.55 -5.46 -17.91
C ASN A 302 14.42 -6.38 -17.41
N ARG A 303 13.87 -6.15 -16.20
CA ARG A 303 12.65 -6.81 -15.71
C ARG A 303 11.37 -6.21 -16.33
N GLY A 304 11.47 -5.04 -16.97
CA GLY A 304 10.37 -4.28 -17.56
C GLY A 304 9.73 -4.89 -18.82
N GLU A 305 10.42 -5.79 -19.53
CA GLU A 305 9.94 -6.34 -20.81
C GLU A 305 9.30 -7.75 -20.74
N LEU A 306 8.84 -8.21 -19.58
CA LEU A 306 8.09 -9.48 -19.53
C LEU A 306 6.58 -9.21 -19.58
N PRO A 307 5.88 -9.63 -20.67
CA PRO A 307 4.45 -9.45 -20.84
C PRO A 307 3.65 -9.89 -19.61
N ASP A 308 2.57 -9.18 -19.28
CA ASP A 308 1.74 -9.42 -18.09
C ASP A 308 1.25 -10.88 -17.95
N GLU A 309 1.11 -11.58 -19.06
CA GLU A 309 0.76 -13.01 -19.13
C GLU A 309 1.83 -13.93 -18.51
N ILE A 310 3.10 -13.51 -18.53
CA ILE A 310 4.23 -14.22 -17.93
C ILE A 310 4.40 -13.82 -16.46
N LYS A 311 4.15 -12.56 -16.08
CA LYS A 311 4.12 -12.15 -14.66
C LYS A 311 3.06 -12.92 -13.87
N GLY A 312 1.87 -13.08 -14.45
CA GLY A 312 0.82 -13.94 -13.87
C GLY A 312 1.26 -15.40 -13.75
N LYS A 313 1.98 -15.95 -14.75
CA LYS A 313 2.52 -17.32 -14.69
C LYS A 313 3.65 -17.48 -13.69
N ALA A 314 4.54 -16.50 -13.56
CA ALA A 314 5.66 -16.52 -12.62
C ALA A 314 5.15 -16.43 -11.19
N GLN A 315 4.22 -15.51 -10.90
CA GLN A 315 3.57 -15.42 -9.59
C GLN A 315 2.75 -16.68 -9.28
N ALA A 316 2.02 -17.24 -10.25
CA ALA A 316 1.29 -18.49 -10.06
C ALA A 316 2.24 -19.68 -9.83
N MET A 317 3.39 -19.73 -10.50
CA MET A 317 4.40 -20.76 -10.30
C MET A 317 5.04 -20.64 -8.92
N GLN A 318 5.35 -19.43 -8.46
CA GLN A 318 5.93 -19.19 -7.14
C GLN A 318 4.92 -19.49 -6.01
N ALA A 319 3.65 -19.11 -6.19
CA ALA A 319 2.57 -19.47 -5.26
C ALA A 319 2.32 -20.99 -5.21
N ASN A 320 2.43 -21.68 -6.34
CA ASN A 320 2.31 -23.15 -6.39
C ASN A 320 3.52 -23.84 -5.74
N GLN A 321 4.74 -23.30 -5.91
CA GLN A 321 5.93 -23.81 -5.23
C GLN A 321 5.80 -23.64 -3.71
N GLN A 322 5.37 -22.47 -3.23
CA GLN A 322 5.13 -22.24 -1.79
C GLN A 322 4.08 -23.19 -1.23
N LYS A 323 2.94 -23.39 -1.91
CA LYS A 323 1.93 -24.37 -1.48
C LYS A 323 2.45 -25.81 -1.47
N ALA A 324 3.29 -26.18 -2.43
CA ALA A 324 3.88 -27.52 -2.47
C ALA A 324 4.88 -27.72 -1.31
N GLU A 325 5.65 -26.70 -0.97
CA GLU A 325 6.56 -26.70 0.19
C GLU A 325 5.80 -26.77 1.52
N GLU A 326 4.74 -25.99 1.67
CA GLU A 326 3.86 -26.05 2.85
C GLU A 326 3.23 -27.45 3.02
N GLN A 327 2.73 -28.05 1.94
CA GLN A 327 2.19 -29.42 1.99
C GLN A 327 3.25 -30.45 2.33
N LYS A 328 4.47 -30.30 1.80
CA LYS A 328 5.60 -31.19 2.10
C LYS A 328 6.04 -31.04 3.56
N ALA A 329 6.11 -29.81 4.07
CA ALA A 329 6.44 -29.51 5.47
C ALA A 329 5.36 -30.08 6.42
N HIS A 330 4.08 -29.89 6.11
CA HIS A 330 2.97 -30.43 6.90
C HIS A 330 2.99 -31.97 6.92
N LYS A 331 3.25 -32.61 5.78
CA LYS A 331 3.37 -34.08 5.70
C LYS A 331 4.57 -34.61 6.50
N ALA A 332 5.71 -33.91 6.45
CA ALA A 332 6.88 -34.25 7.24
C ALA A 332 6.62 -34.11 8.76
N GLN A 333 5.90 -33.07 9.17
CA GLN A 333 5.52 -32.85 10.57
C GLN A 333 4.57 -33.94 11.08
N MET A 334 3.57 -34.33 10.28
CA MET A 334 2.67 -35.45 10.58
C MET A 334 3.42 -36.78 10.72
N GLU A 335 4.38 -37.05 9.84
CA GLU A 335 5.18 -38.28 9.92
C GLU A 335 6.08 -38.29 11.17
N MET A 336 6.66 -37.14 11.53
CA MET A 336 7.46 -37.00 12.75
C MET A 336 6.59 -37.21 14.01
N GLN A 337 5.38 -36.66 14.06
CA GLN A 337 4.44 -36.90 15.16
C GLN A 337 4.02 -38.37 15.26
N LYS A 338 3.76 -39.03 14.12
CA LYS A 338 3.41 -40.46 14.10
C LYS A 338 4.55 -41.33 14.63
N LYS A 339 5.80 -41.04 14.24
CA LYS A 339 7.00 -41.73 14.77
C LYS A 339 7.17 -41.48 16.27
N ALA A 340 6.94 -40.26 16.75
CA ALA A 340 7.01 -39.94 18.17
C ALA A 340 5.95 -40.69 19.01
N LEU A 341 4.72 -40.82 18.49
CA LEU A 341 3.65 -41.59 19.14
C LEU A 341 3.95 -43.10 19.17
N GLN A 342 4.50 -43.65 18.08
CA GLN A 342 4.94 -45.06 18.05
C GLN A 342 6.11 -45.33 19.01
N ALA A 343 7.07 -44.42 19.12
CA ALA A 343 8.17 -44.54 20.08
C ALA A 343 7.67 -44.54 21.53
N LYS A 344 6.70 -43.67 21.86
CA LYS A 344 6.06 -43.65 23.18
C LYS A 344 5.27 -44.93 23.47
N ALA A 345 4.56 -45.48 22.49
CA ALA A 345 3.84 -46.73 22.64
C ALA A 345 4.81 -47.90 22.91
N ASN A 346 5.94 -47.98 22.20
CA ASN A 346 6.94 -49.03 22.40
C ASN A 346 7.68 -48.92 23.74
N ASN A 347 7.94 -47.71 24.24
CA ASN A 347 8.53 -47.52 25.56
C ASN A 347 7.57 -47.96 26.67
N ASN A 348 6.28 -47.67 26.54
CA ASN A 348 5.26 -48.08 27.50
C ASN A 348 5.12 -49.63 27.58
N VAL A 349 5.25 -50.33 26.44
CA VAL A 349 5.26 -51.81 26.43
C VAL A 349 6.52 -52.39 27.08
N LYS A 350 7.69 -51.75 26.91
CA LYS A 350 8.94 -52.17 27.58
C LYS A 350 8.86 -51.96 29.09
N GLU A 351 8.34 -50.82 29.55
CA GLU A 351 8.12 -50.53 30.98
C GLU A 351 7.11 -51.51 31.61
N LEU A 352 6.01 -51.82 30.91
CA LEU A 352 5.03 -52.83 31.35
C LEU A 352 5.64 -54.23 31.48
N ASN A 353 6.52 -54.63 30.57
CA ASN A 353 7.20 -55.92 30.63
C ASN A 353 8.25 -55.97 31.75
N GLN A 354 8.94 -54.87 32.01
CA GLN A 354 9.91 -54.76 33.10
C GLN A 354 9.21 -54.83 34.47
N ASN A 355 8.12 -54.07 34.67
CA ASN A 355 7.29 -54.14 35.87
C ASN A 355 6.68 -55.52 36.11
N LYS A 356 6.30 -56.26 35.05
CA LYS A 356 5.83 -57.64 35.19
C LYS A 356 6.94 -58.60 35.64
N ARG A 357 8.18 -58.37 35.18
CA ARG A 357 9.34 -59.17 35.55
C ARG A 357 9.72 -58.90 37.01
N ASP A 358 9.75 -57.64 37.41
CA ASP A 358 10.04 -57.23 38.80
C ASP A 358 8.99 -57.74 39.78
N ARG A 359 7.71 -57.75 39.37
CA ARG A 359 6.63 -58.32 40.19
C ARG A 359 6.76 -59.83 40.41
N ARG A 360 7.24 -60.59 39.42
CA ARG A 360 7.57 -62.01 39.61
C ARG A 360 8.76 -62.20 40.56
N THR A 361 9.80 -61.37 40.42
CA THR A 361 10.97 -61.40 41.31
C THR A 361 10.59 -61.08 42.76
N VAL A 362 9.66 -60.15 42.98
CA VAL A 362 9.14 -59.80 44.32
C VAL A 362 8.28 -60.92 44.90
N GLU A 363 7.41 -61.55 44.11
CA GLU A 363 6.62 -62.72 44.56
C GLU A 363 7.52 -63.93 44.89
N GLU A 364 8.63 -64.12 44.16
CA GLU A 364 9.60 -65.19 44.41
C GLU A 364 10.41 -64.94 45.70
N LEU A 365 10.77 -63.68 45.99
CA LEU A 365 11.37 -63.28 47.27
C LEU A 365 10.39 -63.46 48.45
N GLN A 366 9.10 -63.17 48.29
CA GLN A 366 8.09 -63.38 49.33
C GLN A 366 7.72 -64.85 49.56
N ARG A 367 7.95 -65.71 48.56
CA ARG A 367 7.76 -67.17 48.70
C ARG A 367 8.98 -67.87 49.32
N GLY A 368 10.12 -67.16 49.39
CA GLY A 368 11.41 -67.64 49.87
C GLY A 368 11.67 -67.46 51.37
N ASP A 369 10.69 -67.01 52.17
CA ASP A 369 10.80 -66.94 53.64
C ASP A 369 10.22 -68.21 54.32
N PRO A 370 11.03 -69.25 54.62
CA PRO A 370 10.64 -70.24 55.61
C PRO A 370 10.83 -69.63 57.00
N ASN A 371 9.70 -69.34 57.62
CA ASN A 371 9.52 -68.97 59.02
C ASN A 371 10.50 -69.71 59.98
N PRO A 372 11.34 -68.98 60.73
CA PRO A 372 12.26 -69.54 61.72
C PRO A 372 11.54 -69.75 63.05
N SER A 373 10.80 -70.84 63.22
CA SER A 373 10.45 -71.32 64.56
C SER A 373 9.86 -72.73 64.55
N LYS A 374 10.69 -73.70 64.96
CA LYS A 374 10.40 -74.89 65.80
C LYS A 374 11.23 -76.10 65.35
N ARG A 375 12.36 -76.32 66.01
CA ARG A 375 12.58 -77.49 66.89
C ARG A 375 13.95 -77.40 67.54
N SER A 376 13.92 -77.15 68.85
CA SER A 376 14.82 -77.74 69.83
C SER A 376 14.78 -79.28 69.70
N ARG A 377 15.72 -80.12 70.15
CA ARG A 377 16.62 -80.09 71.30
C ARG A 377 17.47 -81.39 71.24
N THR A 378 18.63 -81.35 71.89
CA THR A 378 19.33 -82.45 72.61
C THR A 378 20.09 -83.55 71.84
N GLU A 379 21.31 -83.73 72.37
CA GLU A 379 22.35 -84.78 72.22
C GLU A 379 23.23 -84.76 70.96
#